data_AF-A0A1W9NVS4-F1
#
_entry.id   AF-A0A1W9NVS4-F1
#
_cell.length_a   1.000
_cell.length_b   1.000
_cell.length_c   1.000
_cell.angle_alpha   90.00
_cell.angle_beta   90.00
_cell.angle_gamma   90.00
#
_symmetry.space_group_name_H-M   'P 1'
#
loop_
_entity.id
_entity.type
_entity.pdbx_description
1 polymer ?
#
loop_
_entity_poly.entity_id
_entity_poly.type
_entity_poly.pdbx_seq_one_letter_code
_entity_poly.pdbx_strand_id
1 'polypeptide(L)' 'MTQENVLEVLKNVTYPGFTKDIVTFGFVKDVNVDGRNVTLTVDITSSADEVKAQIKDEATTELKKLGFENITVNIKAP' A
#
# COMPACT_ATOMS: atom_id res chain seq x y z
N MET A 1 -5.83 14.35 6.91
CA MET A 1 -5.04 13.27 6.27
C MET A 1 -5.32 13.36 4.79
N THR A 2 -4.29 13.50 3.95
CA THR A 2 -4.47 13.66 2.49
C THR A 2 -3.90 12.46 1.74
N GLN A 3 -4.32 12.31 0.47
CA GLN A 3 -3.80 11.29 -0.43
C GLN A 3 -2.28 11.38 -0.61
N GLU A 4 -1.72 12.60 -0.62
CA GLU A 4 -0.27 12.81 -0.69
C GLU A 4 0.46 12.17 0.48
N ASN A 5 -0.02 12.35 1.71
CA ASN A 5 0.62 11.71 2.87
C ASN A 5 0.54 10.19 2.81
N VAL A 6 -0.58 9.64 2.32
CA VAL A 6 -0.69 8.20 2.08
C VAL A 6 0.37 7.73 1.09
N LEU A 7 0.50 8.41 -0.06
CA LEU A 7 1.50 8.07 -1.07
C LEU A 7 2.93 8.18 -0.55
N GLU A 8 3.25 9.22 0.24
CA GLU A 8 4.57 9.35 0.87
C GLU A 8 4.88 8.20 1.80
N VAL A 9 3.91 7.79 2.61
CA VAL A 9 4.06 6.71 3.58
C VAL A 9 4.15 5.35 2.89
N LEU A 10 3.41 5.15 1.80
CA LEU A 10 3.52 3.94 0.98
C LEU A 10 4.86 3.83 0.24
N LYS A 11 5.63 4.91 0.08
CA LYS A 11 7.01 4.83 -0.45
C LYS A 11 7.98 4.12 0.50
N ASN A 12 7.66 4.01 1.79
CA ASN A 12 8.45 3.20 2.71
C ASN A 12 8.18 1.70 2.52
N VAL A 13 7.08 1.32 1.88
CA VAL A 13 6.70 -0.07 1.65
C VAL A 13 7.52 -0.61 0.49
N THR A 14 8.56 -1.37 0.82
CA THR A 14 9.49 -1.90 -0.18
C THR A 14 8.89 -3.15 -0.82
N TYR A 15 9.05 -3.29 -2.13
CA TYR A 15 8.55 -4.49 -2.80
C TYR A 15 9.53 -5.65 -2.62
N PRO A 16 9.16 -6.74 -1.92
CA PRO A 16 10.06 -7.86 -1.70
C PRO A 16 10.47 -8.52 -3.02
N GLY A 17 11.77 -8.81 -3.14
CA GLY A 17 12.40 -9.28 -4.38
C GLY A 17 12.88 -8.16 -5.31
N PHE A 18 12.59 -6.89 -4.99
CA PHE A 18 13.10 -5.73 -5.72
C PHE A 18 13.66 -4.68 -4.74
N THR A 19 14.40 -3.70 -5.29
CA THR A 19 15.06 -2.65 -4.49
C THR A 19 14.22 -1.37 -4.37
N LYS A 20 13.06 -1.30 -5.04
CA LYS A 20 12.21 -0.10 -5.03
C LYS A 20 10.87 -0.37 -4.35
N ASP A 21 10.21 0.70 -3.97
CA ASP A 21 8.91 0.70 -3.32
C ASP A 21 7.74 0.57 -4.30
N ILE A 22 6.57 0.19 -3.76
CA ILE A 22 5.35 -0.05 -4.54
C ILE A 22 4.83 1.20 -5.27
N VAL A 23 5.14 2.40 -4.77
CA VAL A 23 4.71 3.67 -5.37
C VAL A 23 5.60 4.01 -6.55
N THR A 24 6.92 3.87 -6.40
CA THR A 24 7.91 4.10 -7.47
C THR A 24 7.74 3.11 -8.62
N PHE A 25 7.34 1.86 -8.33
CA PHE A 25 6.98 0.91 -9.37
C PHE A 25 5.67 1.23 -10.10
N GLY A 26 4.82 2.11 -9.54
CA GLY A 26 3.50 2.39 -10.09
C GLY A 26 2.51 1.23 -9.92
N PHE A 27 2.71 0.41 -8.88
CA PHE A 27 1.78 -0.66 -8.50
C PHE A 27 0.55 -0.10 -7.79
N VAL A 28 0.68 1.04 -7.10
CA VAL A 28 -0.48 1.73 -6.53
C VAL A 28 -1.35 2.28 -7.67
N LYS A 29 -2.52 1.66 -7.87
CA LYS A 29 -3.48 2.04 -8.92
C LYS A 29 -4.51 3.04 -8.44
N ASP A 30 -4.96 2.89 -7.20
CA ASP A 30 -6.02 3.71 -6.63
C ASP A 30 -5.76 3.94 -5.15
N VAL A 31 -5.99 5.17 -4.70
CA VAL A 31 -5.92 5.56 -3.30
C VAL A 31 -7.13 6.43 -3.01
N ASN A 32 -8.03 5.92 -2.18
CA ASN A 32 -9.20 6.65 -1.74
C ASN A 32 -9.08 6.93 -0.24
N VAL A 33 -9.22 8.19 0.15
CA VAL A 33 -9.11 8.65 1.53
C VAL A 33 -10.43 9.30 1.91
N ASP A 34 -11.15 8.68 2.84
CA ASP A 34 -12.44 9.16 3.32
C ASP A 34 -12.41 9.34 4.85
N GLY A 35 -12.07 10.55 5.29
CA GLY A 35 -11.94 10.90 6.70
C GLY A 35 -10.87 10.06 7.42
N ARG A 36 -11.30 9.02 8.14
CA ARG A 36 -10.44 8.05 8.86
C ARG A 36 -10.35 6.68 8.20
N ASN A 37 -10.99 6.53 7.04
CA ASN A 37 -10.97 5.33 6.24
C ASN A 37 -10.02 5.55 5.06
N VAL A 38 -9.18 4.57 4.76
CA VAL A 38 -8.32 4.56 3.58
C VAL A 38 -8.50 3.26 2.84
N THR A 39 -8.72 3.36 1.54
CA THR A 39 -8.79 2.24 0.62
C THR A 39 -7.67 2.37 -0.39
N LEU A 40 -6.85 1.34 -0.48
CA LEU A 40 -5.69 1.27 -1.35
C LEU A 40 -5.87 0.09 -2.30
N THR A 41 -5.70 0.32 -3.60
CA THR A 41 -5.61 -0.74 -4.60
C THR A 41 -4.19 -0.82 -5.13
N VAL A 42 -3.55 -1.97 -4.92
CA VAL A 42 -2.19 -2.25 -5.40
C VAL A 42 -2.25 -3.39 -6.41
N ASP A 43 -1.69 -3.18 -7.58
CA ASP A 43 -1.57 -4.17 -8.64
C ASP A 43 -0.11 -4.56 -8.77
N ILE A 44 0.23 -5.77 -8.32
CA ILE A 44 1.60 -6.27 -8.28
C ILE A 44 1.80 -7.33 -9.37
N THR A 45 3.03 -7.48 -9.84
CA THR A 45 3.37 -8.50 -10.86
C THR A 45 3.77 -9.84 -10.26
N SER A 46 3.97 -9.93 -8.94
CA SER A 46 4.31 -11.18 -8.26
C SER A 46 3.05 -11.95 -7.87
N SER A 47 3.01 -13.23 -8.25
CA SER A 47 1.96 -14.15 -7.79
C SER A 47 2.23 -14.73 -6.40
N ALA A 48 3.38 -14.43 -5.78
CA ALA A 48 3.76 -14.96 -4.48
C ALA A 48 2.91 -14.37 -3.35
N ASP A 49 2.30 -15.22 -2.54
CA ASP A 49 1.43 -14.80 -1.43
C ASP A 49 2.19 -14.11 -0.30
N GLU A 50 3.45 -14.47 -0.07
CA GLU A 50 4.32 -13.80 0.91
C GLU A 50 4.50 -12.31 0.56
N VAL A 51 4.69 -12.01 -0.73
CA VAL A 51 4.81 -10.64 -1.23
C VAL A 51 3.52 -9.85 -0.99
N LYS A 52 2.37 -10.46 -1.28
CA LYS A 52 1.05 -9.84 -1.02
C LYS A 52 0.87 -9.57 0.47
N ALA A 53 1.15 -10.55 1.31
CA ALA A 53 0.99 -10.44 2.76
C ALA A 53 1.90 -9.36 3.34
N GLN A 54 3.16 -9.33 2.94
CA GLN A 54 4.14 -8.35 3.40
C GLN A 54 3.74 -6.92 3.00
N ILE A 55 3.44 -6.68 1.72
CA ILE A 55 3.01 -5.35 1.25
C ILE A 55 1.76 -4.90 1.98
N LYS A 56 0.80 -5.81 2.18
CA LYS A 56 -0.43 -5.52 2.92
C LYS A 56 -0.14 -5.12 4.36
N ASP A 57 0.72 -5.88 5.05
CA ASP A 57 1.06 -5.64 6.44
C ASP A 57 1.84 -4.34 6.63
N GLU A 58 2.87 -4.12 5.81
CA GLU A 58 3.67 -2.89 5.82
C GLU A 58 2.78 -1.67 5.51
N ALA A 59 2.00 -1.70 4.43
CA ALA A 59 1.08 -0.62 4.08
C ALA A 59 0.07 -0.36 5.20
N THR A 60 -0.49 -1.41 5.81
CA THR A 60 -1.45 -1.26 6.92
C THR A 60 -0.79 -0.64 8.15
N THR A 61 0.41 -1.10 8.51
CA THR A 61 1.17 -0.58 9.65
C THR A 61 1.50 0.90 9.46
N GLU A 62 2.00 1.25 8.29
CA GLU A 62 2.37 2.60 7.91
C GLU A 62 1.14 3.54 7.87
N LEU A 63 0.00 3.08 7.32
CA LEU A 63 -1.27 3.81 7.36
C LEU A 63 -1.84 3.95 8.78
N LYS A 64 -1.69 2.94 9.64
CA LYS A 64 -2.08 3.05 11.06
C LYS A 64 -1.27 4.11 11.78
N LYS A 65 0.04 4.21 11.52
CA LYS A 65 0.90 5.24 12.11
C LYS A 65 0.47 6.65 11.71
N LEU A 66 -0.07 6.82 10.50
CA LEU A 66 -0.67 8.07 10.05
C LEU A 66 -1.92 8.45 10.87
N GLY A 67 -2.63 7.47 11.44
CA GLY A 67 -3.85 7.68 12.23
C GLY A 67 -5.13 7.16 11.57
N PHE A 68 -5.04 6.32 10.54
CA PHE A 68 -6.21 5.69 9.93
C PHE A 68 -6.76 4.58 10.82
N GLU A 69 -8.07 4.53 10.98
CA GLU A 69 -8.76 3.50 11.78
C GLU A 69 -9.16 2.30 10.91
N ASN A 70 -9.74 2.58 9.73
CA ASN A 70 -10.16 1.55 8.78
C ASN A 70 -9.26 1.57 7.57
N ILE A 71 -8.50 0.50 7.38
CA ILE A 71 -7.53 0.37 6.30
C ILE A 71 -7.90 -0.84 5.46
N THR A 72 -8.24 -0.58 4.20
CA THR A 72 -8.58 -1.61 3.22
C THR A 72 -7.50 -1.63 2.15
N VAL A 73 -6.70 -2.69 2.12
CA VAL A 73 -5.65 -2.88 1.13
C VAL A 73 -6.04 -4.03 0.21
N ASN A 74 -6.29 -3.70 -1.05
CA ASN A 74 -6.73 -4.62 -2.09
C ASN A 74 -5.58 -4.89 -3.05
N ILE A 75 -4.99 -6.09 -2.95
CA ILE A 75 -3.86 -6.49 -3.79
C ILE A 75 -4.37 -7.36 -4.94
N LYS A 76 -4.10 -6.93 -6.17
CA LYS A 76 -4.31 -7.71 -7.39
C LYS A 76 -2.96 -8.22 -7.88
N ALA A 77 -2.92 -9.49 -8.22
CA ALA A 77 -1.77 -10.15 -8.84
C ALA A 77 -2.26 -10.97 -10.04
N PRO A 78 -1.41 -11.15 -11.07
CA PRO A 78 -1.70 -12.03 -12.20
C PRO A 78 -1.70 -13.52 -11.81
#